data_AF-A0AAU0MSA0-F1
#
_entry.id   AF-A0AAU0MSA0-F1
#
_cell.length_a   1.000
_cell.length_b   1.000
_cell.length_c   1.000
_cell.angle_alpha   90.00
_cell.angle_beta   90.00
_cell.angle_gamma   90.00
#
_symmetry.space_group_name_H-M   'P 1'
#
loop_
_entity.id
_entity.type
_entity.pdbx_description
1 polymer ?
#
loop_
_entity_poly.entity_id
_entity_poly.type
_entity_poly.pdbx_seq_one_letter_code
_entity_poly.pdbx_strand_id
1 'polypeptide(L)'
;MTDITAVQKPRMSWLDTLFNPSGKSTKIEFTRAWTLLFFLQLGVVMLPWFAAFVMGLAGGDGQAIGRFGLYLSPIVFVTTTVLSYVIHTRRLRDAGKSTLFALLILVPLLLGLASFGSSVMQKAGEYATLYEDRQEYLDDPIAFREKKAEERQKKIEEAEAERKKAEEEAAKAKDEGEQKEEKELPACPGAEEGPGQGQVGQRGPGGGFRGGPSPENPLPDQIGFVLRPNLQSIQMAIIPLSAILAIWSLVWVARAPVEQRYQHQSQGFARLYFGYSGRIGQKQFWLGWLGLVAMVGAGVVVSSILGAIFPPASTIIMGLIGIAAIWMINALAYKRIHDIGFSGLRAFIPLAVTVGAGLLVLLIAMPLGWLSMLHCGVPAGLNYLGISAGLAVVTVCLLHFLWMGFADPDFDVDQFGEPPLAME
;
A
#
# COMPACT_ATOMS: atom_id res chain seq x y z
N MET A 1 -38.79 -2.13 44.91
CA MET A 1 -37.40 -2.62 44.87
C MET A 1 -37.26 -3.49 43.62
N THR A 2 -37.04 -2.85 42.47
CA THR A 2 -36.69 -3.54 41.24
C THR A 2 -35.18 -3.73 41.27
N ASP A 3 -34.77 -4.99 41.38
CA ASP A 3 -33.37 -5.38 41.36
C ASP A 3 -32.83 -5.07 39.95
N ILE A 4 -32.18 -3.92 39.81
CA ILE A 4 -31.43 -3.57 38.61
C ILE A 4 -30.16 -4.42 38.67
N THR A 5 -30.31 -5.71 38.39
CA THR A 5 -29.16 -6.58 38.15
C THR A 5 -28.49 -6.01 36.91
N ALA A 6 -27.40 -5.27 37.13
CA ALA A 6 -26.57 -4.72 36.07
C ALA A 6 -26.29 -5.85 35.09
N VAL A 7 -26.87 -5.77 33.89
CA VAL A 7 -26.63 -6.73 32.83
C VAL A 7 -25.14 -6.61 32.50
N GLN A 8 -24.33 -7.46 33.11
CA GLN A 8 -22.91 -7.53 32.82
C GLN A 8 -22.80 -7.81 31.33
N LYS A 9 -22.34 -6.82 30.58
CA LYS A 9 -22.10 -6.97 29.15
C LYS A 9 -21.02 -8.05 29.02
N PRO A 10 -21.33 -9.23 28.45
CA PRO A 10 -20.38 -10.33 28.44
C PRO A 10 -19.10 -9.86 27.76
N ARG A 11 -17.96 -10.05 28.44
CA ARG A 11 -16.65 -9.75 27.86
C ARG A 11 -16.49 -10.58 26.60
N MET A 12 -16.07 -9.93 25.52
CA MET A 12 -15.82 -10.57 24.23
C MET A 12 -14.82 -11.72 24.40
N SER A 13 -15.22 -12.93 24.01
CA SER A 13 -14.29 -14.06 23.94
C SER A 13 -13.48 -13.94 22.65
N TRP A 14 -12.22 -13.52 22.79
CA TRP A 14 -11.29 -13.35 21.65
C TRP A 14 -11.08 -14.65 20.88
N LEU A 15 -10.90 -15.77 21.60
CA LEU A 15 -10.70 -17.07 20.99
C LEU A 15 -11.93 -17.50 20.19
N ASP A 16 -13.13 -17.34 20.73
CA ASP A 16 -14.35 -17.65 19.98
C ASP A 16 -14.48 -16.74 18.75
N THR A 17 -14.25 -15.44 18.91
CA THR A 17 -14.37 -14.49 17.79
C THR A 17 -13.41 -14.82 16.64
N LEU A 18 -12.15 -15.13 16.96
CA LEU A 18 -11.09 -15.30 15.96
C LEU A 18 -11.03 -16.71 15.35
N PHE A 19 -11.45 -17.75 16.08
CA PHE A 19 -11.24 -19.14 15.67
C PHE A 19 -12.52 -19.95 15.43
N ASN A 20 -13.70 -19.42 15.77
CA ASN A 20 -14.97 -20.12 15.50
C ASN A 20 -15.70 -19.49 14.30
N PRO A 21 -15.59 -20.06 13.08
CA PRO A 21 -16.24 -19.55 11.88
C PRO A 21 -17.76 -19.79 11.85
N SER A 22 -18.30 -20.62 12.75
CA SER A 22 -19.73 -20.94 12.83
C SER A 22 -20.53 -19.97 13.72
N GLY A 23 -19.83 -19.17 14.55
CA GLY A 23 -20.48 -18.22 15.45
C GLY A 23 -21.08 -16.99 14.75
N LYS A 24 -21.65 -16.10 15.58
CA LYS A 24 -22.09 -14.77 15.18
C LYS A 24 -21.21 -13.74 15.89
N SER A 25 -20.98 -12.60 15.26
CA SER A 25 -20.25 -11.49 15.89
C SER A 25 -21.00 -10.20 15.67
N THR A 26 -21.23 -9.49 16.76
CA THR A 26 -21.79 -8.15 16.72
C THR A 26 -20.85 -7.21 15.97
N LYS A 27 -21.37 -6.06 15.53
CA LYS A 27 -20.56 -5.03 14.86
C LYS A 27 -19.34 -4.61 15.69
N ILE A 28 -19.49 -4.51 17.02
CA ILE A 28 -18.41 -4.06 17.90
C ILE A 28 -17.30 -5.12 17.98
N GLU A 29 -17.66 -6.38 18.12
CA GLU A 29 -16.70 -7.50 18.14
C GLU A 29 -15.95 -7.60 16.81
N PHE A 30 -16.68 -7.50 15.69
CA PHE A 30 -16.07 -7.48 14.37
C PHE A 30 -15.07 -6.32 14.22
N THR A 31 -15.47 -5.08 14.52
CA THR A 31 -14.57 -3.93 14.37
C THR A 31 -13.35 -4.03 15.28
N ARG A 32 -13.50 -4.50 16.53
CA ARG A 32 -12.36 -4.70 17.44
C ARG A 32 -11.39 -5.75 16.92
N ALA A 33 -11.89 -6.91 16.48
CA ALA A 33 -11.06 -7.97 15.94
C ALA A 33 -10.38 -7.57 14.63
N TRP A 34 -11.13 -6.93 13.73
CA TRP A 34 -10.60 -6.42 12.47
C TRP A 34 -9.48 -5.41 12.71
N THR A 35 -9.69 -4.44 13.61
CA THR A 35 -8.70 -3.42 13.94
C THR A 35 -7.43 -4.03 14.53
N LEU A 36 -7.57 -5.03 15.41
CA LEU A 36 -6.43 -5.78 15.94
C LEU A 36 -5.61 -6.44 14.82
N LEU A 37 -6.27 -7.18 13.93
CA LEU A 37 -5.59 -7.87 12.82
C LEU A 37 -4.93 -6.88 11.86
N PHE A 38 -5.60 -5.77 11.56
CA PHE A 38 -5.06 -4.71 10.71
C PHE A 38 -3.80 -4.10 11.31
N PHE A 39 -3.82 -3.69 12.58
CA PHE A 39 -2.65 -3.09 13.22
C PHE A 39 -1.51 -4.08 13.45
N LEU A 40 -1.82 -5.36 13.71
CA LEU A 40 -0.82 -6.41 13.76
C LEU A 40 -0.09 -6.53 12.43
N GLN A 41 -0.84 -6.58 11.33
CA GLN A 41 -0.27 -6.67 9.99
C GLN A 41 0.51 -5.41 9.61
N LEU A 42 -0.05 -4.22 9.89
CA LEU A 42 0.61 -2.95 9.66
C LEU A 42 1.93 -2.86 10.43
N GLY A 43 1.92 -3.23 11.71
CA GLY A 43 3.11 -3.22 12.56
C GLY A 43 4.19 -4.16 12.04
N VAL A 44 3.84 -5.40 11.70
CA VAL A 44 4.80 -6.39 11.21
C VAL A 44 5.38 -6.03 9.84
N VAL A 45 4.60 -5.42 8.96
CA VAL A 45 5.08 -5.01 7.63
C VAL A 45 5.88 -3.71 7.71
N MET A 46 5.36 -2.69 8.40
CA MET A 46 5.94 -1.35 8.39
C MET A 46 7.11 -1.19 9.35
N LEU A 47 7.05 -1.76 10.56
CA LEU A 47 8.09 -1.51 11.57
C LEU A 47 9.48 -2.01 11.14
N PRO A 48 9.66 -3.23 10.60
CA PRO A 48 10.98 -3.68 10.16
C PRO A 48 11.52 -2.86 8.99
N TRP A 49 10.65 -2.49 8.04
CA TRP A 49 11.06 -1.66 6.90
C TRP A 49 11.45 -0.26 7.37
N PHE A 50 10.66 0.34 8.25
CA PHE A 50 10.94 1.64 8.85
C PHE A 50 12.24 1.62 9.68
N ALA A 51 12.44 0.58 10.51
CA ALA A 51 13.66 0.43 11.29
C ALA A 51 14.89 0.21 10.41
N ALA A 52 14.79 -0.61 9.36
CA ALA A 52 15.86 -0.79 8.37
C ALA A 52 16.20 0.53 7.65
N PHE A 53 15.18 1.31 7.29
CA PHE A 53 15.34 2.63 6.71
C PHE A 53 16.05 3.60 7.66
N VAL A 54 15.61 3.71 8.91
CA VAL A 54 16.24 4.56 9.93
C VAL A 54 17.69 4.13 10.19
N MET A 55 17.99 2.83 10.26
CA MET A 55 19.37 2.36 10.42
C MET A 55 20.23 2.69 9.20
N GLY A 56 19.71 2.50 7.98
CA GLY A 56 20.41 2.89 6.75
C GLY A 56 20.72 4.38 6.71
N LEU A 57 19.76 5.21 7.15
CA LEU A 57 19.96 6.65 7.32
C LEU A 57 21.03 6.98 8.38
N ALA A 58 21.13 6.18 9.44
CA ALA A 58 22.15 6.35 10.48
C ALA A 58 23.54 5.81 10.09
N GLY A 59 23.73 5.32 8.85
CA GLY A 59 24.96 4.69 8.39
C GLY A 59 25.16 3.25 8.87
N GLY A 60 24.15 2.64 9.48
CA GLY A 60 24.15 1.24 9.90
C GLY A 60 23.65 0.28 8.82
N ASP A 61 23.95 -1.01 8.98
CA ASP A 61 23.44 -2.06 8.08
C ASP A 61 22.01 -2.47 8.47
N GLY A 62 21.02 -1.84 7.82
CA GLY A 62 19.60 -2.18 7.96
C GLY A 62 19.18 -3.53 7.35
N GLN A 63 20.07 -4.26 6.67
CA GLN A 63 19.68 -5.46 5.92
C GLN A 63 19.14 -6.58 6.81
N ALA A 64 19.71 -6.80 8.00
CA ALA A 64 19.26 -7.89 8.88
C ALA A 64 17.79 -7.68 9.30
N ILE A 65 17.43 -6.46 9.69
CA ILE A 65 16.06 -6.08 10.06
C ILE A 65 15.14 -6.15 8.84
N GLY A 66 15.60 -5.67 7.68
CA GLY A 66 14.85 -5.75 6.43
C GLY A 66 14.54 -7.19 6.03
N ARG A 67 15.51 -8.10 6.13
CA ARG A 67 15.32 -9.54 5.88
C ARG A 67 14.34 -10.17 6.86
N PHE A 68 14.44 -9.82 8.14
CA PHE A 68 13.49 -10.31 9.15
C PHE A 68 12.05 -9.91 8.80
N GLY A 69 11.81 -8.64 8.45
CA GLY A 69 10.49 -8.18 8.00
C GLY A 69 10.02 -8.86 6.71
N LEU A 70 10.94 -9.08 5.76
CA LEU A 70 10.65 -9.75 4.49
C LEU A 70 10.14 -11.19 4.70
N TYR A 71 10.69 -11.95 5.65
CA TYR A 71 10.26 -13.32 5.93
C TYR A 71 9.08 -13.41 6.90
N LEU A 72 8.98 -12.50 7.86
CA LEU A 72 7.88 -12.51 8.83
C LEU A 72 6.55 -12.03 8.20
N SER A 73 6.62 -11.08 7.27
CA SER A 73 5.42 -10.47 6.69
C SER A 73 4.50 -11.45 5.96
N PRO A 74 4.94 -12.41 5.11
CA PRO A 74 4.05 -13.39 4.49
C PRO A 74 3.37 -14.30 5.51
N ILE A 75 4.08 -14.71 6.57
CA ILE A 75 3.53 -15.59 7.62
C ILE A 75 2.40 -14.87 8.36
N VAL A 76 2.65 -13.64 8.80
CA VAL A 76 1.63 -12.83 9.47
C VAL A 76 0.50 -12.51 8.52
N PHE A 77 0.77 -12.18 7.26
CA PHE A 77 -0.23 -11.88 6.25
C PHE A 77 -1.19 -13.06 6.01
N VAL A 78 -0.67 -14.28 5.82
CA VAL A 78 -1.48 -15.50 5.66
C VAL A 78 -2.35 -15.69 6.90
N THR A 79 -1.74 -15.60 8.09
CA THR A 79 -2.43 -15.82 9.37
C THR A 79 -3.54 -14.80 9.59
N THR A 80 -3.27 -13.51 9.43
CA THR A 80 -4.26 -12.44 9.60
C THR A 80 -5.35 -12.51 8.54
N THR A 81 -5.04 -12.95 7.32
CA THR A 81 -6.04 -13.11 6.25
C THR A 81 -7.02 -14.24 6.56
N VAL A 82 -6.53 -15.39 7.06
CA VAL A 82 -7.39 -16.50 7.50
C VAL A 82 -8.27 -16.09 8.68
N LEU A 83 -7.70 -15.43 9.69
CA LEU A 83 -8.47 -14.92 10.83
C LEU A 83 -9.48 -13.83 10.39
N SER A 84 -9.10 -13.00 9.42
CA SER A 84 -9.98 -12.00 8.81
C SER A 84 -11.17 -12.69 8.14
N TYR A 85 -10.95 -13.77 7.38
CA TYR A 85 -12.03 -14.57 6.79
C TYR A 85 -13.02 -15.09 7.85
N VAL A 86 -12.51 -15.58 9.00
CA VAL A 86 -13.35 -16.05 10.11
C VAL A 86 -14.25 -14.94 10.64
N ILE A 87 -13.70 -13.77 10.98
CA ILE A 87 -14.49 -12.65 11.54
C ILE A 87 -15.49 -12.09 10.52
N HIS A 88 -15.15 -12.08 9.23
CA HIS A 88 -16.05 -11.65 8.16
C HIS A 88 -17.23 -12.62 8.00
N THR A 89 -16.96 -13.93 8.05
CA THR A 89 -17.98 -14.97 8.00
C THR A 89 -18.98 -14.82 9.16
N ARG A 90 -18.48 -14.64 10.39
CA ARG A 90 -19.32 -14.42 11.58
C ARG A 90 -20.17 -13.16 11.46
N ARG A 91 -19.59 -12.06 10.97
CA ARG A 91 -20.30 -10.79 10.82
C ARG A 91 -21.38 -10.85 9.75
N LEU A 92 -21.10 -11.48 8.62
CA LEU A 92 -22.08 -11.66 7.54
C LEU A 92 -23.23 -12.56 7.97
N ARG A 93 -22.94 -13.65 8.70
CA ARG A 93 -23.98 -14.52 9.28
C ARG A 93 -24.87 -13.78 10.29
N ASP A 94 -24.26 -12.95 11.14
CA ASP A 94 -25.01 -12.11 12.09
C ASP A 94 -25.94 -11.11 11.36
N ALA A 95 -25.51 -10.61 10.21
CA ALA A 95 -26.28 -9.69 9.38
C ALA A 95 -27.26 -10.39 8.40
N GLY A 96 -27.44 -11.71 8.48
CA GLY A 96 -28.31 -12.47 7.56
C GLY A 96 -27.83 -12.50 6.11
N LYS A 97 -26.57 -12.15 5.84
CA LYS A 97 -25.98 -12.12 4.49
C LYS A 97 -25.25 -13.43 4.17
N SER A 98 -25.12 -13.72 2.88
CA SER A 98 -24.33 -14.86 2.40
C SER A 98 -22.88 -14.76 2.88
N THR A 99 -22.37 -15.84 3.49
CA THR A 99 -20.97 -15.93 3.94
C THR A 99 -19.99 -16.09 2.78
N LEU A 100 -20.48 -16.36 1.55
CA LEU A 100 -19.62 -16.43 0.36
C LEU A 100 -18.88 -15.12 0.10
N PHE A 101 -19.46 -13.97 0.48
CA PHE A 101 -18.77 -12.68 0.37
C PHE A 101 -17.51 -12.59 1.24
N ALA A 102 -17.37 -13.41 2.30
CA ALA A 102 -16.14 -13.47 3.07
C ALA A 102 -14.97 -14.02 2.25
N LEU A 103 -15.21 -14.83 1.20
CA LEU A 103 -14.16 -15.34 0.32
C LEU A 103 -13.43 -14.22 -0.44
N LEU A 104 -14.05 -13.05 -0.60
CA LEU A 104 -13.41 -11.89 -1.21
C LEU A 104 -12.14 -11.48 -0.47
N ILE A 105 -12.08 -11.65 0.87
CA ILE A 105 -10.87 -11.38 1.67
C ILE A 105 -9.69 -12.27 1.25
N LEU A 106 -9.95 -13.46 0.73
CA LEU A 106 -8.91 -14.41 0.35
C LEU A 106 -8.33 -14.12 -1.04
N VAL A 107 -8.98 -13.29 -1.87
CA VAL A 107 -8.56 -13.06 -3.26
C VAL A 107 -7.12 -12.56 -3.38
N PRO A 108 -6.65 -11.55 -2.63
CA PRO A 108 -5.27 -11.08 -2.75
C PRO A 108 -4.26 -12.14 -2.30
N LEU A 109 -4.63 -12.92 -1.28
CA LEU A 109 -3.80 -14.03 -0.81
C LEU A 109 -3.66 -15.09 -1.90
N LEU A 110 -4.77 -15.50 -2.53
CA LEU A 110 -4.76 -16.50 -3.60
C LEU A 110 -3.99 -16.02 -4.83
N LEU A 111 -4.20 -14.77 -5.25
CA LEU A 111 -3.46 -14.17 -6.36
C LEU A 111 -1.96 -14.05 -6.04
N GLY A 112 -1.63 -13.64 -4.81
CA GLY A 112 -0.25 -13.52 -4.35
C GLY A 112 0.46 -14.88 -4.25
N LEU A 113 -0.24 -15.92 -3.80
CA LEU A 113 0.30 -17.28 -3.78
C LEU A 113 0.47 -17.85 -5.19
N ALA A 114 -0.48 -17.59 -6.10
CA ALA A 114 -0.40 -18.04 -7.49
C ALA A 114 0.75 -17.35 -8.24
N SER A 115 0.91 -16.03 -8.08
CA SER A 115 2.01 -15.28 -8.69
C SER A 115 3.36 -15.70 -8.11
N PHE A 116 3.43 -15.90 -6.79
CA PHE A 116 4.62 -16.42 -6.13
C PHE A 116 5.00 -17.81 -6.64
N GLY A 117 4.06 -18.75 -6.64
CA GLY A 117 4.30 -20.13 -7.07
C GLY A 117 4.80 -20.19 -8.51
N SER A 118 4.16 -19.43 -9.41
CA SER A 118 4.58 -19.34 -10.80
C SER A 118 6.01 -18.79 -10.94
N SER A 119 6.33 -17.72 -10.22
CA SER A 119 7.66 -17.09 -10.29
C SER A 119 8.75 -17.94 -9.64
N VAL A 120 8.44 -18.65 -8.54
CA VAL A 120 9.34 -19.61 -7.90
C VAL A 120 9.61 -20.78 -8.82
N MET A 121 8.58 -21.34 -9.48
CA MET A 121 8.76 -22.43 -10.45
C MET A 121 9.65 -22.00 -11.61
N GLN A 122 9.44 -20.80 -12.16
CA GLN A 122 10.29 -20.26 -13.23
C GLN A 122 11.75 -20.09 -12.77
N LYS A 123 11.98 -19.47 -11.61
CA LYS A 123 13.33 -19.25 -11.07
C LYS A 123 14.02 -20.54 -10.62
N ALA A 124 13.27 -21.52 -10.13
CA ALA A 124 13.81 -22.84 -9.84
C ALA A 124 14.28 -23.55 -11.12
N GLY A 125 13.53 -23.43 -12.22
CA GLY A 125 13.96 -23.91 -13.54
C GLY A 125 15.24 -23.22 -14.02
N GLU A 126 15.29 -21.88 -13.96
CA GLU A 126 16.52 -21.13 -14.29
C GLU A 126 17.71 -21.51 -13.39
N TYR A 127 17.47 -21.82 -12.11
CA TYR A 127 18.53 -22.26 -11.22
C TYR A 127 19.02 -23.66 -11.56
N ALA A 128 18.12 -24.57 -11.93
CA ALA A 128 18.48 -25.91 -12.37
C ALA A 128 19.35 -25.87 -13.63
N THR A 129 19.02 -25.03 -14.62
CA THR A 129 19.85 -24.86 -15.82
C THR A 129 21.21 -24.26 -15.49
N LEU A 130 21.28 -23.29 -14.57
CA LEU A 130 22.57 -22.74 -14.09
C LEU A 130 23.43 -23.78 -13.38
N TYR A 131 22.79 -24.69 -12.64
CA TYR A 131 23.47 -25.79 -11.97
C TYR A 131 24.04 -26.80 -12.98
N GLU A 132 23.24 -27.20 -13.97
CA GLU A 132 23.65 -28.08 -15.06
C GLU A 132 24.76 -27.47 -15.92
N ASP A 133 24.62 -26.21 -16.33
CA ASP A 133 25.65 -25.46 -17.08
C ASP A 133 26.97 -25.42 -16.29
N ARG A 134 26.90 -25.31 -14.95
CA ARG A 134 28.09 -25.34 -14.11
C ARG A 134 28.72 -26.72 -14.05
N GLN A 135 27.93 -27.79 -13.95
CA GLN A 135 28.46 -29.16 -13.99
C GLN A 135 29.15 -29.43 -15.33
N GLU A 136 28.51 -29.09 -16.45
CA GLU A 136 29.10 -29.24 -17.79
C GLU A 136 30.40 -28.43 -17.94
N TYR A 137 30.44 -27.21 -17.42
CA TYR A 137 31.65 -26.39 -17.41
C TYR A 137 32.77 -26.98 -16.54
N LEU A 138 32.44 -27.58 -15.40
CA LEU A 138 33.43 -28.20 -14.51
C LEU A 138 33.97 -29.51 -15.10
N ASP A 139 33.18 -30.22 -15.88
CA ASP A 139 33.58 -31.45 -16.58
C ASP A 139 34.51 -31.14 -17.77
N ASP A 140 34.14 -30.19 -18.65
CA ASP A 140 35.00 -29.72 -19.76
C ASP A 140 34.81 -28.21 -20.05
N PRO A 141 35.70 -27.36 -19.51
CA PRO A 141 35.62 -25.91 -19.71
C PRO A 141 35.76 -25.44 -21.17
N ILE A 142 36.48 -26.18 -22.01
CA ILE A 142 36.77 -25.78 -23.40
C ILE A 142 35.56 -26.13 -24.26
N ALA A 143 35.08 -27.37 -24.18
CA ALA A 143 33.90 -27.81 -24.92
C ALA A 143 32.67 -26.97 -24.56
N PHE A 144 32.48 -26.61 -23.28
CA PHE A 144 31.39 -25.72 -22.87
C PHE A 144 31.48 -24.33 -23.53
N ARG A 145 32.69 -23.75 -23.63
CA ARG A 145 32.89 -22.43 -24.25
C ARG A 145 32.60 -22.47 -25.74
N GLU A 146 33.01 -23.52 -26.43
CA GLU A 146 32.72 -23.74 -27.85
C GLU A 146 31.21 -23.91 -28.08
N LYS A 147 30.55 -24.78 -27.31
CA LYS A 147 29.09 -24.96 -27.33
C LYS A 147 28.33 -23.65 -27.12
N LYS A 148 28.69 -22.85 -26.12
CA LYS A 148 28.07 -21.53 -25.89
C LYS A 148 28.41 -20.50 -26.99
N ALA A 149 29.56 -20.62 -27.65
CA ALA A 149 29.89 -19.77 -28.80
C ALA A 149 28.99 -20.10 -30.00
N GLU A 150 28.82 -21.40 -30.31
CA GLU A 150 27.91 -21.87 -31.36
C GLU A 150 26.44 -21.50 -31.07
N GLU A 151 25.97 -21.68 -29.83
CA GLU A 151 24.61 -21.27 -29.43
C GLU A 151 24.39 -19.75 -29.61
N ARG A 152 25.38 -18.93 -29.27
CA ARG A 152 25.30 -17.47 -29.49
C ARG A 152 25.26 -17.11 -30.96
N GLN A 153 26.06 -17.78 -31.78
CA GLN A 153 26.09 -17.55 -33.22
C GLN A 153 24.74 -17.91 -33.86
N LYS A 154 24.16 -19.08 -33.51
CA LYS A 154 22.82 -19.47 -33.97
C LYS A 154 21.74 -18.46 -33.58
N LYS A 155 21.76 -17.96 -32.33
CA LYS A 155 20.79 -16.93 -31.88
C LYS A 155 20.93 -15.60 -32.64
N ILE A 156 22.15 -15.22 -33.04
CA ILE A 156 22.38 -14.02 -33.86
C ILE A 156 21.80 -14.23 -35.26
N GLU A 157 22.08 -15.38 -35.88
CA GLU A 157 21.57 -15.74 -37.21
C GLU A 157 20.02 -15.80 -37.22
N GLU A 158 19.40 -16.39 -36.19
CA GLU A 158 17.94 -16.41 -36.01
C GLU A 158 17.35 -15.00 -35.85
N ALA A 159 17.94 -14.16 -35.00
CA ALA A 159 17.46 -12.79 -34.78
C ALA A 159 17.62 -11.90 -36.02
N GLU A 160 18.69 -12.09 -36.82
CA GLU A 160 18.85 -11.41 -38.11
C GLU A 160 17.80 -11.86 -39.13
N ALA A 161 17.48 -13.16 -39.17
CA ALA A 161 16.44 -13.68 -40.03
C ALA A 161 15.05 -13.15 -39.64
N GLU A 162 14.72 -13.07 -38.35
CA GLU A 162 13.48 -12.47 -37.86
C GLU A 162 13.40 -10.97 -38.19
N ARG A 163 14.49 -10.23 -38.03
CA ARG A 163 14.55 -8.81 -38.42
C ARG A 163 14.27 -8.59 -39.90
N LYS A 164 14.90 -9.40 -40.77
CA LYS A 164 14.65 -9.32 -42.22
C LYS A 164 13.19 -9.61 -42.56
N LYS A 165 12.58 -10.61 -41.92
CA LYS A 165 11.14 -10.90 -42.10
C LYS A 165 10.26 -9.73 -41.66
N ALA A 166 10.53 -9.16 -40.49
CA ALA A 166 9.78 -8.00 -39.99
C ALA A 166 9.94 -6.76 -40.90
N GLU A 167 11.13 -6.55 -41.46
CA GLU A 167 11.39 -5.49 -42.45
C GLU A 167 10.60 -5.72 -43.75
N GLU A 168 10.58 -6.96 -44.27
CA GLU A 168 9.79 -7.32 -45.45
C GLU A 168 8.28 -7.15 -45.23
N GLU A 169 7.77 -7.54 -44.06
CA GLU A 169 6.35 -7.35 -43.69
C GLU A 169 6.00 -5.87 -43.54
N ALA A 170 6.87 -5.08 -42.91
CA ALA A 170 6.69 -3.63 -42.80
C ALA A 170 6.72 -2.93 -44.16
N ALA A 171 7.55 -3.39 -45.10
CA ALA A 171 7.57 -2.89 -46.47
C ALA A 171 6.24 -3.17 -47.19
N LYS A 172 5.72 -4.40 -47.09
CA LYS A 172 4.41 -4.76 -47.68
C LYS A 172 3.25 -3.95 -47.08
N ALA A 173 3.27 -3.70 -45.77
CA ALA A 173 2.24 -2.90 -45.12
C ALA A 173 2.22 -1.43 -45.56
N LYS A 174 3.38 -0.87 -45.94
CA LYS A 174 3.46 0.49 -46.51
C LYS A 174 2.90 0.55 -47.92
N ASP A 175 3.19 -0.46 -48.75
CA ASP A 175 2.66 -0.54 -50.12
C ASP A 175 1.12 -0.71 -50.15
N GLU A 176 0.53 -1.37 -49.14
CA GLU A 176 -0.92 -1.53 -49.01
C GLU A 176 -1.63 -0.32 -48.36
N GLY A 177 -0.92 0.47 -47.55
CA GLY A 177 -1.44 1.68 -46.89
C GLY A 177 -1.53 2.92 -47.78
N GLU A 178 -0.70 3.02 -48.83
CA GLU A 178 -0.70 4.16 -49.76
C GLU A 178 -1.94 4.23 -50.69
N GLN A 179 -2.85 3.25 -50.64
CA GLN A 179 -4.10 3.28 -51.42
C GLN A 179 -5.35 3.72 -50.63
N LYS A 180 -5.23 4.04 -49.34
CA LYS A 180 -6.35 4.55 -48.51
C LYS A 180 -5.90 5.64 -47.54
N GLU A 181 -5.76 6.88 -48.03
CA GLU A 181 -6.19 8.14 -47.39
C GLU A 181 -5.43 9.34 -47.99
N GLU A 182 -5.90 9.81 -49.14
CA GLU A 182 -5.85 11.22 -49.48
C GLU A 182 -7.15 11.85 -48.95
N LYS A 183 -7.22 12.08 -47.64
CA LYS A 183 -8.23 12.97 -47.06
C LYS A 183 -7.54 13.89 -46.07
N GLU A 184 -7.30 15.09 -46.57
CA GLU A 184 -6.65 16.21 -45.90
C GLU A 184 -7.09 16.35 -44.43
N LEU A 185 -6.12 16.21 -43.52
CA LEU A 185 -6.18 16.74 -42.17
C LEU A 185 -5.07 17.78 -42.02
N PRO A 186 -5.34 18.91 -41.33
CA PRO A 186 -4.49 20.08 -41.34
C PRO A 186 -3.19 19.85 -40.57
N ALA A 187 -2.12 20.39 -41.15
CA ALA A 187 -0.75 20.37 -40.64
C ALA A 187 -0.65 20.87 -39.19
N CYS A 188 -0.06 20.04 -38.32
CA CYS A 188 0.65 20.52 -37.13
C CYS A 188 2.16 20.49 -37.41
N PRO A 189 2.90 21.59 -37.18
CA PRO A 189 4.32 21.64 -37.42
C PRO A 189 5.11 21.10 -36.22
N GLY A 190 6.14 20.28 -36.49
CA GLY A 190 7.28 20.10 -35.61
C GLY A 190 7.21 18.92 -34.64
N ALA A 191 7.58 17.73 -35.12
CA ALA A 191 8.15 16.68 -34.28
C ALA A 191 9.48 16.26 -34.90
N GLU A 192 10.58 16.79 -34.36
CA GLU A 192 11.94 16.35 -34.67
C GLU A 192 12.10 14.89 -34.26
N GLU A 193 12.50 14.05 -35.22
CA GLU A 193 12.93 12.68 -34.99
C GLU A 193 14.25 12.70 -34.20
N GLY A 194 14.14 12.61 -32.87
CA GLY A 194 15.30 12.39 -32.01
C GLY A 194 15.85 10.96 -32.24
N PRO A 195 17.17 10.78 -32.39
CA PRO A 195 17.76 9.45 -32.54
C PRO A 195 17.44 8.64 -31.29
N GLY A 196 16.85 7.47 -31.49
CA GLY A 196 16.47 6.53 -30.44
C GLY A 196 17.65 6.20 -29.54
N GLN A 197 17.74 6.89 -28.41
CA GLN A 197 18.54 6.46 -27.27
C GLN A 197 17.90 5.16 -26.78
N GLY A 198 18.45 4.03 -27.24
CA GLY A 198 18.25 2.75 -26.58
C GLY A 198 18.51 2.97 -25.11
N GLN A 199 17.46 2.79 -24.30
CA GLN A 199 17.57 2.80 -22.85
C GLN A 199 18.63 1.77 -22.47
N VAL A 200 19.84 2.26 -22.23
CA VAL A 200 20.88 1.56 -21.50
C VAL A 200 20.31 1.42 -20.11
N GLY A 201 19.54 0.34 -19.91
CA GLY A 201 18.94 -0.01 -18.64
C GLY A 201 20.00 0.17 -17.57
N GLN A 202 19.70 1.09 -16.65
CA GLN A 202 20.56 1.50 -15.55
C GLN A 202 20.97 0.22 -14.81
N ARG A 203 22.16 -0.28 -15.14
CA ARG A 203 22.76 -1.48 -14.56
C ARG A 203 22.94 -1.17 -13.09
N GLY A 204 22.03 -1.68 -12.27
CA GLY A 204 22.27 -1.74 -10.84
C GLY A 204 23.61 -2.45 -10.59
N PRO A 205 24.33 -2.12 -9.50
CA PRO A 205 25.62 -2.68 -9.15
C PRO A 205 25.57 -4.16 -8.72
N GLY A 206 24.55 -4.91 -9.13
CA GLY A 206 24.55 -6.36 -9.04
C GLY A 206 25.48 -6.89 -10.12
N GLY A 207 26.64 -7.42 -9.72
CA GLY A 207 27.53 -8.22 -10.56
C GLY A 207 26.75 -9.39 -11.17
N GLY A 208 26.09 -9.11 -12.28
CA GLY A 208 25.38 -10.13 -13.03
C GLY A 208 26.38 -11.16 -13.51
N PHE A 209 25.99 -12.42 -13.43
CA PHE A 209 26.67 -13.63 -13.90
C PHE A 209 26.97 -13.65 -15.42
N ARG A 210 27.28 -12.49 -16.03
CA ARG A 210 27.58 -12.32 -17.45
C ARG A 210 28.89 -13.02 -17.86
N GLY A 211 29.73 -13.40 -16.90
CA GLY A 211 30.94 -14.17 -17.14
C GLY A 211 30.73 -15.67 -17.35
N GLY A 212 29.49 -16.18 -17.18
CA GLY A 212 29.23 -17.62 -17.14
C GLY A 212 29.69 -18.27 -15.83
N PRO A 213 29.43 -19.57 -15.65
CA PRO A 213 29.99 -20.33 -14.55
C PRO A 213 31.52 -20.31 -14.64
N SER A 214 32.20 -19.89 -13.58
CA SER A 214 33.65 -20.01 -13.47
C SER A 214 34.00 -20.52 -12.08
N PRO A 215 35.20 -21.09 -11.88
CA PRO A 215 35.62 -21.57 -10.55
C PRO A 215 35.67 -20.42 -9.53
N GLU A 216 35.93 -19.21 -10.02
CA GLU A 216 36.02 -17.96 -9.25
C GLU A 216 34.65 -17.37 -8.89
N ASN A 217 33.56 -17.85 -9.50
CA ASN A 217 32.21 -17.32 -9.31
C ASN A 217 31.27 -18.43 -8.82
N PRO A 218 31.16 -18.65 -7.49
CA PRO A 218 30.28 -19.67 -6.95
C PRO A 218 28.82 -19.41 -7.31
N LEU A 219 28.05 -20.46 -7.52
CA LEU A 219 26.60 -20.35 -7.70
C LEU A 219 26.00 -19.58 -6.53
N PRO A 220 25.03 -18.68 -6.80
CA PRO A 220 24.30 -18.03 -5.74
C PRO A 220 23.57 -19.08 -4.90
N ASP A 221 23.32 -18.76 -3.64
CA ASP A 221 22.52 -19.60 -2.78
C ASP A 221 21.11 -19.77 -3.38
N GLN A 222 20.60 -21.00 -3.38
CA GLN A 222 19.31 -21.31 -4.00
C GLN A 222 18.17 -20.46 -3.41
N ILE A 223 18.21 -20.20 -2.10
CA ILE A 223 17.23 -19.35 -1.41
C ILE A 223 17.31 -17.91 -1.92
N GLY A 224 18.52 -17.34 -2.01
CA GLY A 224 18.77 -15.99 -2.49
C GLY A 224 18.44 -15.79 -3.96
N PHE A 225 18.60 -16.82 -4.79
CA PHE A 225 18.26 -16.77 -6.22
C PHE A 225 16.77 -16.98 -6.48
N VAL A 226 16.16 -18.00 -5.86
CA VAL A 226 14.78 -18.41 -6.14
C VAL A 226 13.76 -17.66 -5.29
N LEU A 227 14.00 -17.47 -3.99
CA LEU A 227 12.96 -16.95 -3.09
C LEU A 227 13.04 -15.42 -2.96
N ARG A 228 14.23 -14.85 -2.75
CA ARG A 228 14.38 -13.42 -2.41
C ARG A 228 13.80 -12.46 -3.46
N PRO A 229 14.06 -12.61 -4.78
CA PRO A 229 13.52 -11.69 -5.79
C PRO A 229 11.98 -11.75 -5.87
N ASN A 230 11.43 -12.92 -5.57
CA ASN A 230 10.00 -13.17 -5.69
C ASN A 230 9.21 -12.63 -4.49
N LEU A 231 9.79 -12.64 -3.27
CA LEU A 231 9.12 -12.12 -2.08
C LEU A 231 8.72 -10.64 -2.21
N GLN A 232 9.54 -9.81 -2.84
CA GLN A 232 9.23 -8.39 -3.03
C GLN A 232 8.06 -8.19 -4.02
N SER A 233 8.04 -8.97 -5.12
CA SER A 233 6.95 -8.88 -6.11
C SER A 233 5.59 -9.21 -5.50
N ILE A 234 5.53 -10.19 -4.59
CA ILE A 234 4.32 -10.54 -3.84
C ILE A 234 3.86 -9.36 -3.01
N GLN A 235 4.75 -8.75 -2.23
CA GLN A 235 4.39 -7.63 -1.35
C GLN A 235 3.80 -6.47 -2.15
N MET A 236 4.41 -6.13 -3.29
CA MET A 236 3.94 -5.04 -4.16
C MET A 236 2.56 -5.32 -4.78
N ALA A 237 2.20 -6.57 -5.03
CA ALA A 237 0.88 -6.94 -5.53
C ALA A 237 -0.17 -7.05 -4.41
N ILE A 238 0.20 -7.70 -3.29
CA ILE A 238 -0.70 -8.01 -2.19
C ILE A 238 -1.09 -6.75 -1.41
N ILE A 239 -0.14 -5.87 -1.09
CA ILE A 239 -0.39 -4.69 -0.25
C ILE A 239 -1.50 -3.78 -0.82
N PRO A 240 -1.45 -3.33 -2.09
CA PRO A 240 -2.50 -2.46 -2.62
C PRO A 240 -3.87 -3.14 -2.69
N LEU A 241 -3.91 -4.43 -3.08
CA LEU A 241 -5.16 -5.20 -3.09
C LEU A 241 -5.75 -5.36 -1.68
N SER A 242 -4.89 -5.60 -0.69
CA SER A 242 -5.30 -5.71 0.72
C SER A 242 -5.81 -4.38 1.26
N ALA A 243 -5.21 -3.27 0.84
CA ALA A 243 -5.69 -1.94 1.19
C ALA A 243 -7.12 -1.73 0.67
N ILE A 244 -7.40 -2.04 -0.60
CA ILE A 244 -8.75 -1.95 -1.18
C ILE A 244 -9.75 -2.81 -0.40
N LEU A 245 -9.37 -4.04 -0.05
CA LEU A 245 -10.25 -4.92 0.74
C LEU A 245 -10.44 -4.46 2.18
N ALA A 246 -9.45 -3.80 2.79
CA ALA A 246 -9.62 -3.17 4.09
C ALA A 246 -10.72 -2.10 4.04
N ILE A 247 -10.77 -1.30 2.96
CA ILE A 247 -11.86 -0.33 2.71
C ILE A 247 -13.20 -1.06 2.62
N TRP A 248 -13.26 -2.08 1.77
CA TRP A 248 -14.47 -2.87 1.55
C TRP A 248 -15.00 -3.49 2.86
N SER A 249 -14.10 -4.05 3.67
CA SER A 249 -14.40 -4.66 4.96
C SER A 249 -15.13 -3.68 5.90
N LEU A 250 -14.66 -2.44 5.94
CA LEU A 250 -15.22 -1.40 6.81
C LEU A 250 -16.47 -0.75 6.25
N VAL A 251 -16.50 -0.47 4.95
CA VAL A 251 -17.61 0.23 4.31
C VAL A 251 -18.81 -0.70 4.16
N TRP A 252 -18.57 -1.98 3.85
CA TRP A 252 -19.65 -2.90 3.50
C TRP A 252 -19.95 -3.91 4.61
N VAL A 253 -18.95 -4.62 5.14
CA VAL A 253 -19.17 -5.69 6.13
C VAL A 253 -19.46 -5.14 7.53
N ALA A 254 -18.68 -4.15 7.98
CA ALA A 254 -18.94 -3.50 9.27
C ALA A 254 -20.28 -2.74 9.30
N ARG A 255 -20.77 -2.29 8.14
CA ARG A 255 -22.04 -1.56 8.01
C ARG A 255 -23.22 -2.42 7.59
N ALA A 256 -23.02 -3.71 7.33
CA ALA A 256 -24.13 -4.60 7.02
C ALA A 256 -25.18 -4.46 8.14
N PRO A 257 -26.44 -4.10 7.81
CA PRO A 257 -27.45 -3.90 8.83
C PRO A 257 -27.63 -5.21 9.59
N VAL A 258 -27.62 -5.14 10.93
CA VAL A 258 -28.21 -6.22 11.71
C VAL A 258 -29.71 -6.04 11.56
N GLU A 259 -30.42 -7.12 11.26
CA GLU A 259 -31.86 -7.09 10.92
C GLU A 259 -32.78 -6.68 12.10
N GLN A 260 -32.25 -6.01 13.14
CA GLN A 260 -33.03 -5.52 14.28
C GLN A 260 -32.61 -4.10 14.75
N ARG A 261 -33.50 -3.14 14.45
CA ARG A 261 -34.00 -2.02 15.30
C ARG A 261 -33.03 -1.10 16.07
N TYR A 262 -32.02 -0.52 15.44
CA TYR A 262 -31.55 0.81 15.86
C TYR A 262 -31.26 1.65 14.63
N GLN A 263 -32.21 2.52 14.26
CA GLN A 263 -31.98 3.61 13.32
C GLN A 263 -31.10 4.67 14.00
N HIS A 264 -29.81 4.36 14.19
CA HIS A 264 -28.83 5.41 14.38
C HIS A 264 -28.70 6.12 13.03
N GLN A 265 -29.35 7.27 12.92
CA GLN A 265 -29.33 8.13 11.74
C GLN A 265 -27.87 8.35 11.31
N SER A 266 -27.40 7.57 10.34
CA SER A 266 -26.03 7.68 9.85
C SER A 266 -25.91 9.07 9.24
N GLN A 267 -25.02 9.91 9.77
CA GLN A 267 -24.75 11.19 9.13
C GLN A 267 -24.31 10.92 7.70
N GLY A 268 -24.94 11.60 6.73
CA GLY A 268 -24.58 11.48 5.33
C GLY A 268 -23.10 11.79 5.12
N PHE A 269 -22.49 11.17 4.11
CA PHE A 269 -21.06 11.30 3.79
C PHE A 269 -20.60 12.77 3.75
N ALA A 270 -21.36 13.64 3.07
CA ALA A 270 -21.08 15.07 2.99
C ALA A 270 -21.04 15.73 4.38
N ARG A 271 -22.01 15.41 5.24
CA ARG A 271 -22.06 15.94 6.60
C ARG A 271 -20.90 15.43 7.45
N LEU A 272 -20.47 14.17 7.25
CA LEU A 272 -19.36 13.57 8.00
C LEU A 272 -18.00 14.21 7.67
N TYR A 273 -17.70 14.40 6.37
CA TYR A 273 -16.36 14.80 5.92
C TYR A 273 -16.22 16.28 5.54
N PHE A 274 -17.31 16.97 5.21
CA PHE A 274 -17.26 18.36 4.71
C PHE A 274 -17.96 19.38 5.61
N GLY A 275 -18.75 18.95 6.60
CA GLY A 275 -19.35 19.83 7.60
C GLY A 275 -18.56 19.86 8.91
N TYR A 276 -18.64 20.98 9.66
CA TYR A 276 -18.15 21.09 11.04
C TYR A 276 -19.26 20.95 12.09
N SER A 277 -20.52 20.91 11.66
CA SER A 277 -21.67 20.82 12.56
C SER A 277 -21.88 19.41 13.10
N GLY A 278 -22.28 19.32 14.36
CA GLY A 278 -22.66 18.09 15.04
C GLY A 278 -21.52 17.49 15.89
N ARG A 279 -21.82 16.38 16.53
CA ARG A 279 -20.86 15.59 17.32
C ARG A 279 -20.78 14.19 16.75
N ILE A 280 -19.61 13.57 16.89
CA ILE A 280 -19.39 12.19 16.49
C ILE A 280 -18.80 11.44 17.67
N GLY A 281 -19.45 10.36 18.07
CA GLY A 281 -18.93 9.47 19.10
C GLY A 281 -17.68 8.73 18.62
N GLN A 282 -16.96 8.14 19.57
CA GLN A 282 -15.70 7.42 19.35
C GLN A 282 -15.74 6.44 18.16
N LYS A 283 -16.81 5.64 18.07
CA LYS A 283 -16.99 4.66 16.98
C LYS A 283 -17.14 5.33 15.61
N GLN A 284 -17.88 6.43 15.54
CA GLN A 284 -18.08 7.16 14.28
C GLN A 284 -16.80 7.87 13.86
N PHE A 285 -16.02 8.41 14.80
CA PHE A 285 -14.71 8.98 14.55
C PHE A 285 -13.76 7.94 13.94
N TRP A 286 -13.58 6.77 14.56
CA TRP A 286 -12.71 5.72 14.01
C TRP A 286 -13.15 5.24 12.63
N LEU A 287 -14.46 5.06 12.42
CA LEU A 287 -15.00 4.67 11.12
C LEU A 287 -14.79 5.76 10.06
N GLY A 288 -14.94 7.04 10.42
CA GLY A 288 -14.65 8.16 9.53
C GLY A 288 -13.16 8.27 9.20
N TRP A 289 -12.30 8.12 10.21
CA TRP A 289 -10.85 8.16 10.03
C TRP A 289 -10.37 7.01 9.12
N LEU A 290 -10.84 5.78 9.36
CA LEU A 290 -10.50 4.66 8.50
C LEU A 290 -11.04 4.83 7.06
N GLY A 291 -12.26 5.37 6.92
CA GLY A 291 -12.83 5.72 5.61
C GLY A 291 -12.03 6.80 4.87
N LEU A 292 -11.42 7.73 5.60
CA LEU A 292 -10.52 8.72 5.04
C LEU A 292 -9.18 8.10 4.58
N VAL A 293 -8.55 7.28 5.43
CA VAL A 293 -7.31 6.56 5.08
C VAL A 293 -7.50 5.71 3.83
N ALA A 294 -8.63 5.01 3.77
CA ALA A 294 -9.09 4.28 2.62
C ALA A 294 -9.15 5.13 1.33
N MET A 295 -9.86 6.27 1.37
CA MET A 295 -9.96 7.19 0.23
C MET A 295 -8.61 7.74 -0.21
N VAL A 296 -7.78 8.17 0.75
CA VAL A 296 -6.43 8.68 0.44
C VAL A 296 -5.59 7.59 -0.21
N GLY A 297 -5.59 6.37 0.35
CA GLY A 297 -4.87 5.22 -0.22
C GLY A 297 -5.30 4.90 -1.65
N ALA A 298 -6.61 4.88 -1.92
CA ALA A 298 -7.12 4.71 -3.28
C ALA A 298 -6.65 5.85 -4.22
N GLY A 299 -6.66 7.09 -3.74
CA GLY A 299 -6.14 8.24 -4.48
C GLY A 299 -4.64 8.13 -4.78
N VAL A 300 -3.83 7.65 -3.84
CA VAL A 300 -2.38 7.41 -4.05
C VAL A 300 -2.16 6.35 -5.14
N VAL A 301 -2.93 5.26 -5.12
CA VAL A 301 -2.82 4.21 -6.16
C VAL A 301 -3.17 4.77 -7.53
N VAL A 302 -4.29 5.49 -7.64
CA VAL A 302 -4.72 6.15 -8.90
C VAL A 302 -3.65 7.13 -9.38
N SER A 303 -3.13 7.97 -8.49
CA SER A 303 -2.07 8.92 -8.81
C SER A 303 -0.78 8.23 -9.27
N SER A 304 -0.43 7.10 -8.67
CA SER A 304 0.77 6.32 -9.04
C SER A 304 0.65 5.74 -10.45
N ILE A 305 -0.52 5.21 -10.81
CA ILE A 305 -0.80 4.71 -12.16
C ILE A 305 -0.75 5.86 -13.18
N LEU A 306 -1.38 6.98 -12.87
CA LEU A 306 -1.36 8.18 -13.71
C LEU A 306 0.07 8.75 -13.85
N GLY A 307 0.87 8.71 -12.79
CA GLY A 307 2.25 9.18 -12.80
C GLY A 307 3.17 8.38 -13.71
N ALA A 308 2.91 7.09 -13.88
CA ALA A 308 3.63 6.26 -14.84
C ALA A 308 3.37 6.67 -16.30
N ILE A 309 2.19 7.25 -16.58
CA ILE A 309 1.79 7.69 -17.93
C ILE A 309 2.15 9.15 -18.15
N PHE A 310 1.88 10.01 -17.15
CA PHE A 310 2.06 11.45 -17.22
C PHE A 310 2.53 11.99 -15.85
N PRO A 311 3.85 12.03 -15.61
CA PRO A 311 4.43 12.39 -14.31
C PRO A 311 3.91 13.71 -13.71
N PRO A 312 3.73 14.82 -14.47
CA PRO A 312 3.26 16.08 -13.91
C PRO A 312 1.86 16.00 -13.28
N ALA A 313 0.95 15.19 -13.85
CA ALA A 313 -0.39 15.03 -13.29
C ALA A 313 -0.36 14.34 -11.92
N SER A 314 0.54 13.38 -11.69
CA SER A 314 0.62 12.70 -10.40
C SER A 314 0.90 13.66 -9.25
N THR A 315 1.81 14.62 -9.45
CA THR A 315 2.15 15.64 -8.44
C THR A 315 0.96 16.54 -8.13
N ILE A 316 0.25 17.01 -9.17
CA ILE A 316 -0.93 17.88 -9.01
C ILE A 316 -2.05 17.11 -8.29
N ILE A 317 -2.33 15.88 -8.71
CA ILE A 317 -3.37 15.04 -8.13
C ILE A 317 -3.05 14.71 -6.66
N MET A 318 -1.80 14.36 -6.34
CA MET A 318 -1.37 14.14 -4.96
C MET A 318 -1.54 15.39 -4.09
N GLY A 319 -1.21 16.57 -4.63
CA GLY A 319 -1.44 17.85 -3.95
C GLY A 319 -2.92 18.07 -3.61
N LEU A 320 -3.81 17.86 -4.58
CA LEU A 320 -5.26 18.00 -4.39
C LEU A 320 -5.82 16.98 -3.39
N ILE A 321 -5.40 15.71 -3.47
CA ILE A 321 -5.77 14.66 -2.51
C ILE A 321 -5.31 15.04 -1.11
N GLY A 322 -4.08 15.55 -0.98
CA GLY A 322 -3.53 16.02 0.30
C GLY A 322 -4.36 17.13 0.92
N ILE A 323 -4.71 18.16 0.14
CA ILE A 323 -5.54 19.29 0.61
C ILE A 323 -6.93 18.78 1.05
N ALA A 324 -7.56 17.93 0.25
CA ALA A 324 -8.86 17.35 0.59
C ALA A 324 -8.79 16.48 1.86
N ALA A 325 -7.73 15.68 2.02
CA ALA A 325 -7.52 14.85 3.20
C ALA A 325 -7.33 15.67 4.47
N ILE A 326 -6.55 16.75 4.38
CA ILE A 326 -6.36 17.71 5.47
C ILE A 326 -7.70 18.31 5.89
N TRP A 327 -8.55 18.72 4.94
CA TRP A 327 -9.87 19.25 5.28
C TRP A 327 -10.72 18.20 6.01
N MET A 328 -10.84 17.01 5.42
CA MET A 328 -11.69 15.94 5.94
C MET A 328 -11.24 15.46 7.33
N ILE A 329 -9.94 15.39 7.60
CA ILE A 329 -9.42 14.96 8.90
C ILE A 329 -9.69 16.02 9.98
N ASN A 330 -9.59 17.31 9.64
CA ASN A 330 -9.93 18.40 10.56
C ASN A 330 -11.42 18.42 10.88
N ALA A 331 -12.30 18.18 9.89
CA ALA A 331 -13.74 18.10 10.12
C ALA A 331 -14.12 16.96 11.08
N LEU A 332 -13.47 15.78 10.97
CA LEU A 332 -13.65 14.67 11.90
C LEU A 332 -13.14 15.00 13.31
N ALA A 333 -11.92 15.53 13.41
CA ALA A 333 -11.30 15.91 14.68
C ALA A 333 -12.12 16.99 15.40
N TYR A 334 -12.60 18.00 14.68
CA TYR A 334 -13.42 19.09 15.23
C TYR A 334 -14.66 18.55 15.95
N LYS A 335 -15.40 17.64 15.31
CA LYS A 335 -16.61 17.04 15.90
C LYS A 335 -16.30 16.13 17.07
N ARG A 336 -15.19 15.38 17.01
CA ARG A 336 -14.79 14.49 18.10
C ARG A 336 -14.31 15.27 19.32
N ILE A 337 -13.57 16.36 19.12
CA ILE A 337 -13.13 17.24 20.21
C ILE A 337 -14.32 17.91 20.91
N HIS A 338 -15.32 18.35 20.13
CA HIS A 338 -16.60 18.83 20.68
C HIS A 338 -17.35 17.75 21.48
N ASP A 339 -17.29 16.50 21.04
CA ASP A 339 -17.88 15.35 21.75
C ASP A 339 -17.17 15.05 23.08
N ILE A 340 -15.85 15.30 23.17
CA ILE A 340 -15.06 15.20 24.40
C ILE A 340 -15.25 16.43 25.31
N GLY A 341 -16.06 17.42 24.91
CA GLY A 341 -16.36 18.62 25.72
C GLY A 341 -15.34 19.75 25.59
N PHE A 342 -14.41 19.67 24.63
CA PHE A 342 -13.46 20.73 24.33
C PHE A 342 -13.94 21.61 23.17
N SER A 343 -13.39 22.83 23.06
CA SER A 343 -13.62 23.69 21.89
C SER A 343 -13.06 23.02 20.63
N GLY A 344 -13.90 22.88 19.60
CA GLY A 344 -13.50 22.30 18.31
C GLY A 344 -12.31 23.01 17.64
N LEU A 345 -12.00 24.26 18.00
CA LEU A 345 -10.81 24.96 17.52
C LEU A 345 -9.50 24.22 17.84
N ARG A 346 -9.48 23.39 18.88
CA ARG A 346 -8.30 22.56 19.21
C ARG A 346 -7.96 21.54 18.11
N ALA A 347 -8.91 21.20 17.24
CA ALA A 347 -8.67 20.30 16.11
C ALA A 347 -7.64 20.86 15.11
N PHE A 348 -7.47 22.18 15.08
CA PHE A 348 -6.53 22.85 14.18
C PHE A 348 -5.10 22.93 14.73
N ILE A 349 -4.84 22.51 15.98
CA ILE A 349 -3.50 22.53 16.56
C ILE A 349 -2.52 21.65 15.74
N PRO A 350 -2.83 20.38 15.42
CA PRO A 350 -1.95 19.57 14.56
C PRO A 350 -1.76 20.17 13.17
N LEU A 351 -2.81 20.83 12.63
CA LEU A 351 -2.71 21.51 11.34
C LEU A 351 -1.72 22.67 11.42
N ALA A 352 -1.80 23.51 12.45
CA ALA A 352 -0.88 24.62 12.66
C ALA A 352 0.58 24.12 12.82
N VAL A 353 0.79 23.01 13.55
CA VAL A 353 2.13 22.38 13.64
C VAL A 353 2.60 21.87 12.29
N THR A 354 1.73 21.23 11.51
CA THR A 354 2.08 20.66 10.20
C THR A 354 2.40 21.75 9.18
N VAL A 355 1.56 22.79 9.10
CA VAL A 355 1.75 23.95 8.21
C VAL A 355 2.98 24.75 8.64
N GLY A 356 3.14 25.00 9.95
CA GLY A 356 4.30 25.70 10.49
C GLY A 356 5.61 24.95 10.20
N ALA A 357 5.64 23.63 10.40
CA ALA A 357 6.80 22.81 10.07
C ALA A 357 7.05 22.73 8.57
N GLY A 358 6.00 22.62 7.75
CA GLY A 358 6.11 22.63 6.28
C GLY A 358 6.67 23.97 5.76
N LEU A 359 6.18 25.10 6.27
CA LEU A 359 6.70 26.42 5.96
C LEU A 359 8.14 26.59 6.44
N LEU A 360 8.48 26.09 7.63
CA LEU A 360 9.85 26.11 8.15
C LEU A 360 10.79 25.31 7.26
N VAL A 361 10.39 24.08 6.87
CA VAL A 361 11.16 23.26 5.93
C VAL A 361 11.29 23.96 4.60
N LEU A 362 10.24 24.59 4.06
CA LEU A 362 10.30 25.31 2.80
C LEU A 362 11.22 26.54 2.88
N LEU A 363 11.12 27.32 3.97
CA LEU A 363 11.98 28.48 4.23
C LEU A 363 13.46 28.12 4.42
N ILE A 364 13.76 26.93 4.95
CA ILE A 364 15.15 26.47 5.15
C ILE A 364 15.67 25.73 3.91
N ALA A 365 14.87 24.82 3.35
CA ALA A 365 15.27 23.95 2.26
C ALA A 365 15.27 24.66 0.90
N MET A 366 14.41 25.67 0.66
CA MET A 366 14.38 26.36 -0.63
C MET A 366 15.64 27.23 -0.85
N PRO A 367 16.11 28.05 0.13
CA PRO A 367 17.37 28.77 -0.01
C PRO A 367 18.60 27.85 -0.04
N LEU A 368 18.60 26.76 0.74
CA LEU A 368 19.71 25.81 0.79
C LEU A 368 19.76 24.92 -0.47
N GLY A 369 18.60 24.53 -1.01
CA GLY A 369 18.46 23.86 -2.29
C GLY A 369 18.97 24.73 -3.43
N TRP A 370 18.61 26.01 -3.43
CA TRP A 370 19.14 27.01 -4.37
C TRP A 370 20.66 27.18 -4.23
N LEU A 371 21.19 27.27 -3.00
CA LEU A 371 22.64 27.31 -2.76
C LEU A 371 23.37 26.04 -3.23
N SER A 372 22.73 24.87 -3.10
CA SER A 372 23.28 23.58 -3.54
C SER A 372 23.21 23.37 -5.06
N MET A 373 22.27 24.02 -5.75
CA MET A 373 22.32 24.11 -7.21
C MET A 373 23.47 25.01 -7.68
N LEU A 374 23.88 25.99 -6.87
CA LEU A 374 25.02 26.87 -7.14
C LEU A 374 26.39 26.27 -6.76
N HIS A 375 26.43 25.28 -5.86
CA HIS A 375 27.67 24.63 -5.42
C HIS A 375 27.58 23.11 -5.57
N CYS A 376 28.38 22.53 -6.48
CA CYS A 376 28.42 21.10 -6.79
C CYS A 376 28.43 20.20 -5.52
N GLY A 377 27.27 19.62 -5.21
CA GLY A 377 27.12 18.53 -4.24
C GLY A 377 26.22 18.89 -3.06
N VAL A 378 25.08 18.20 -2.95
CA VAL A 378 24.21 18.28 -1.77
C VAL A 378 24.86 17.46 -0.64
N PRO A 379 25.20 18.06 0.52
CA PRO A 379 25.64 17.27 1.66
C PRO A 379 24.47 16.43 2.17
N ALA A 380 24.67 15.12 2.32
CA ALA A 380 23.67 14.15 2.77
C ALA A 380 22.95 14.57 4.07
N GLY A 381 23.62 15.36 4.91
CA GLY A 381 23.10 16.01 6.12
C GLY A 381 21.73 16.70 5.97
N LEU A 382 21.47 17.34 4.83
CA LEU A 382 20.27 18.14 4.60
C LEU A 382 19.01 17.29 4.36
N ASN A 383 19.17 16.12 3.74
CA ASN A 383 18.07 15.19 3.55
C ASN A 383 17.59 14.61 4.89
N TYR A 384 18.51 14.41 5.85
CA TYR A 384 18.16 13.90 7.18
C TYR A 384 17.28 14.86 7.97
N LEU A 385 17.59 16.17 7.94
CA LEU A 385 16.82 17.17 8.70
C LEU A 385 15.37 17.26 8.21
N GLY A 386 15.15 17.27 6.89
CA GLY A 386 13.82 17.29 6.29
C GLY A 386 13.01 16.03 6.62
N ILE A 387 13.64 14.86 6.51
CA ILE A 387 13.00 13.58 6.84
C ILE A 387 12.67 13.49 8.33
N SER A 388 13.60 13.88 9.22
CA SER A 388 13.36 13.85 10.68
C SER A 388 12.27 14.83 11.11
N ALA A 389 12.23 16.02 10.52
CA ALA A 389 11.19 17.01 10.80
C ALA A 389 9.82 16.50 10.34
N GLY A 390 9.74 15.93 9.12
CA GLY A 390 8.52 15.30 8.61
C GLY A 390 8.02 14.17 9.51
N LEU A 391 8.92 13.28 9.95
CA LEU A 391 8.58 12.17 10.85
C LEU A 391 8.10 12.65 12.22
N ALA A 392 8.73 13.67 12.80
CA ALA A 392 8.29 14.25 14.08
C ALA A 392 6.87 14.82 13.97
N VAL A 393 6.58 15.56 12.89
CA VAL A 393 5.24 16.12 12.63
C VAL A 393 4.20 15.02 12.47
N VAL A 394 4.49 13.99 11.66
CA VAL A 394 3.58 12.85 11.46
C VAL A 394 3.33 12.13 12.79
N THR A 395 4.37 11.93 13.60
CA THR A 395 4.25 11.26 14.90
C THR A 395 3.37 12.05 15.86
N VAL A 396 3.58 13.37 15.98
CA VAL A 396 2.76 14.25 16.83
C VAL A 396 1.30 14.24 16.37
N CYS A 397 1.05 14.29 15.05
CA CYS A 397 -0.29 14.19 14.50
C CYS A 397 -0.94 12.86 14.85
N LEU A 398 -0.25 11.73 14.63
CA LEU A 398 -0.76 10.39 14.94
C LEU A 398 -1.07 10.23 16.43
N LEU A 399 -0.19 10.69 17.31
CA LEU A 399 -0.43 10.65 18.76
C LEU A 399 -1.65 11.48 19.14
N HIS A 400 -1.85 12.65 18.52
CA HIS A 400 -3.04 13.46 18.75
C HIS A 400 -4.33 12.77 18.27
N PHE A 401 -4.31 12.14 17.09
CA PHE A 401 -5.45 11.37 16.59
C PHE A 401 -5.76 10.13 17.43
N LEU A 402 -4.73 9.42 17.89
CA LEU A 402 -4.87 8.29 18.81
C LEU A 402 -5.50 8.75 20.12
N TRP A 403 -5.00 9.84 20.71
CA TRP A 403 -5.57 10.43 21.91
C TRP A 403 -7.06 10.77 21.72
N MET A 404 -7.44 11.47 20.65
CA MET A 404 -8.86 11.76 20.36
C MET A 404 -9.72 10.50 20.15
N GLY A 405 -9.14 9.46 19.57
CA GLY A 405 -9.79 8.19 19.33
C GLY A 405 -9.97 7.35 20.59
N PHE A 406 -9.14 7.53 21.62
CA PHE A 406 -9.20 6.77 22.87
C PHE A 406 -9.74 7.52 24.07
N ALA A 407 -9.69 8.85 24.06
CA ALA A 407 -10.27 9.67 25.12
C ALA A 407 -11.77 9.38 25.21
N ASP A 408 -12.22 8.71 26.26
CA ASP A 408 -13.65 8.57 26.52
C ASP A 408 -14.21 9.93 26.97
N PRO A 409 -15.39 10.33 26.50
CA PRO A 409 -16.07 11.47 27.08
C PRO A 409 -16.40 11.10 28.53
N ASP A 410 -15.75 11.76 29.49
CA ASP A 410 -15.90 11.55 30.94
C ASP A 410 -17.29 11.97 31.48
N PHE A 411 -18.30 12.04 30.59
CA PHE A 411 -19.61 12.57 30.89
C PHE A 411 -20.61 11.43 31.07
N ASP A 412 -20.69 10.95 32.31
CA ASP A 412 -21.77 10.09 32.84
C ASP A 412 -23.08 10.88 33.05
N VAL A 413 -23.23 12.02 32.37
CA VAL A 413 -24.34 12.95 32.55
C VAL A 413 -24.78 13.39 31.15
N ASP A 414 -26.01 13.07 30.78
CA ASP A 414 -26.74 13.64 29.65
C ASP A 414 -26.91 15.16 29.84
N GLN A 415 -25.82 15.93 29.73
CA GLN A 415 -25.82 17.40 29.89
C GLN A 415 -26.55 18.12 28.74
N PHE A 416 -27.05 17.39 27.75
CA PHE A 416 -27.71 17.95 26.57
C PHE A 416 -29.20 17.64 26.50
N GLY A 417 -29.76 17.14 27.60
CA GLY A 417 -31.18 16.86 27.75
C GLY A 417 -31.58 15.54 27.09
N GLU A 418 -32.57 14.88 27.70
CA GLU A 418 -33.25 13.77 27.04
C GLU A 418 -33.67 14.20 25.63
N PRO A 419 -33.54 13.32 24.62
CA PRO A 419 -34.09 13.60 23.30
C PRO A 419 -35.55 14.05 23.48
N PRO A 420 -35.99 15.12 22.80
CA PRO A 420 -37.35 15.61 22.97
C PRO A 420 -38.28 14.41 22.78
N LEU A 421 -39.02 14.07 23.84
CA LEU A 421 -40.04 13.04 23.80
C LEU A 421 -40.85 13.35 22.56
N ALA A 422 -40.82 12.43 21.59
CA ALA A 422 -41.68 12.52 20.44
C ALA A 422 -43.09 12.62 21.00
N MET A 423 -43.70 13.82 20.94
CA MET A 423 -45.10 13.96 21.27
C MET A 423 -45.83 13.14 20.20
N GLU A 424 -46.35 11.99 20.64
CA GLU A 424 -47.21 11.12 19.83
C GLU A 424 -48.45 11.86 19.34
#